data_AF-R4WQC8-F1
#
_entry.id   AF-R4WQC8-F1
#
_cell.length_a   1.000
_cell.length_b   1.000
_cell.length_c   1.000
_cell.angle_alpha   90.00
_cell.angle_beta   90.00
_cell.angle_gamma   90.00
#
_symmetry.space_group_name_H-M   'P 1'
#
loop_
_entity.id
_entity.type
_entity.pdbx_description
1 polymer ?
#
loop_
_entity_poly.entity_id
_entity_poly.type
_entity_poly.pdbx_seq_one_letter_code
_entity_poly.pdbx_strand_id
1 'polypeptide(L)'
;MQQVGTSQKAPKAIAQCVAQKWADKSQQQVVSQDTLANDQAVDIYVPGQQPPSGAAAVVRPAWSGPGSWVGFRASGAAGSEATGDIQACL
;
A
#
# COMPACT_ATOMS: atom_id res chain seq x y z
N MET A 1 -4.95 11.64 2.63
CA MET A 1 -3.94 10.58 2.42
C MET A 1 -2.58 11.23 2.38
N GLN A 2 -1.57 10.60 2.97
CA GLN A 2 -0.20 11.07 2.95
C GLN A 2 0.53 10.46 1.74
N GLN A 3 1.23 11.25 0.94
CA GLN A 3 2.12 10.69 -0.07
C GLN A 3 3.34 10.06 0.59
N VAL A 4 3.65 8.82 0.23
CA VAL A 4 4.86 8.13 0.71
C VAL A 4 5.98 8.25 -0.34
N GLY A 5 5.63 8.11 -1.61
CA GLY A 5 6.57 8.29 -2.71
C GLY A 5 6.04 7.82 -4.06
N THR A 6 6.94 7.71 -5.02
CA THR A 6 6.70 7.18 -6.37
C THR A 6 7.76 6.16 -6.72
N SER A 7 7.41 5.15 -7.50
CA SER A 7 8.34 4.12 -7.97
C SER A 7 8.16 3.90 -9.47
N GLN A 8 9.21 3.46 -10.16
CA GLN A 8 9.13 3.02 -11.55
C GLN A 8 8.55 1.60 -11.69
N LYS A 9 8.37 0.88 -10.58
CA LYS A 9 7.76 -0.46 -10.55
C LYS A 9 6.26 -0.38 -10.86
N ALA A 10 5.70 -1.49 -11.33
CA ALA A 10 4.27 -1.62 -11.55
C ALA A 10 3.49 -1.67 -10.21
N PRO A 11 2.22 -1.21 -10.16
CA PRO A 11 1.44 -1.14 -8.93
C PRO A 11 1.36 -2.48 -8.20
N LYS A 12 1.09 -3.55 -8.95
CA LYS A 12 1.02 -4.92 -8.43
C LYS A 12 2.30 -5.37 -7.71
N ALA A 13 3.47 -5.07 -8.26
CA ALA A 13 4.74 -5.48 -7.66
C ALA A 13 4.99 -4.80 -6.31
N ILE A 14 4.64 -3.51 -6.21
CA ILE A 14 4.73 -2.75 -4.97
C ILE A 14 3.70 -3.26 -3.96
N ALA A 15 2.46 -3.46 -4.40
CA ALA A 15 1.39 -3.98 -3.54
C ALA A 15 1.74 -5.34 -2.93
N GLN A 16 2.30 -6.25 -3.73
CA GLN A 16 2.79 -7.55 -3.25
C GLN A 16 3.93 -7.40 -2.24
N CYS A 17 4.90 -6.53 -2.51
CA CYS A 17 6.00 -6.28 -1.57
C CYS A 17 5.49 -5.75 -0.22
N VAL A 18 4.60 -4.76 -0.23
CA VAL A 18 4.05 -4.17 1.00
C VAL A 18 3.21 -5.21 1.76
N ALA A 19 2.35 -5.94 1.06
CA ALA A 19 1.52 -6.97 1.68
C ALA A 19 2.37 -8.08 2.33
N GLN A 20 3.39 -8.57 1.63
CA GLN A 20 4.31 -9.58 2.16
C GLN A 20 5.06 -9.05 3.38
N LYS A 21 5.64 -7.84 3.28
CA LYS A 21 6.43 -7.26 4.37
C LYS A 21 5.62 -7.05 5.64
N TRP A 22 4.38 -6.60 5.51
CA TRP A 22 3.48 -6.46 6.64
C TRP A 22 3.01 -7.80 7.18
N ALA A 23 2.71 -8.77 6.32
CA ALA A 23 2.35 -10.12 6.76
C ALA A 23 3.49 -10.78 7.56
N ASP A 24 4.73 -10.69 7.06
CA ASP A 24 5.91 -11.25 7.73
C ASP A 24 6.19 -10.57 9.07
N LYS A 25 6.12 -9.23 9.10
CA LYS A 25 6.42 -8.44 10.32
C LYS A 25 5.36 -8.58 11.40
N SER A 26 4.09 -8.65 11.01
CA SER A 26 2.97 -8.75 11.95
C SER A 26 2.59 -10.18 12.30
N GLN A 27 3.01 -11.16 11.49
CA GLN A 27 2.53 -12.55 11.54
C GLN A 27 1.00 -12.64 11.44
N GLN A 28 0.39 -11.70 10.70
CA GLN A 28 -1.06 -11.59 10.52
C GLN A 28 -1.41 -11.54 9.04
N GLN A 29 -2.65 -11.91 8.73
CA GLN A 29 -3.17 -11.79 7.38
C GLN A 29 -3.30 -10.32 6.99
N VAL A 30 -2.71 -9.95 5.86
CA VAL A 30 -2.88 -8.65 5.22
C VAL A 30 -3.96 -8.75 4.17
N VAL A 31 -4.90 -7.81 4.19
CA VAL A 31 -5.97 -7.73 3.19
C VAL A 31 -5.56 -6.75 2.10
N SER A 32 -5.52 -7.19 0.85
CA SER A 32 -5.37 -6.33 -0.32
C SER A 32 -6.69 -6.24 -1.08
N GLN A 33 -7.07 -5.04 -1.50
CA GLN A 33 -8.26 -4.79 -2.31
C GLN A 33 -7.87 -4.09 -3.60
N ASP A 34 -8.23 -4.67 -4.74
CA ASP A 34 -8.06 -4.02 -6.04
C ASP A 34 -9.14 -2.96 -6.23
N THR A 35 -8.70 -1.71 -6.29
CA THR A 35 -9.55 -0.52 -6.44
C THR A 35 -9.78 -0.18 -7.92
N LEU A 36 -8.95 -0.70 -8.83
CA LEU A 36 -9.11 -0.62 -10.29
C LEU A 36 -8.87 -2.00 -10.92
N ALA A 37 -9.56 -2.30 -12.02
CA ALA A 37 -9.37 -3.53 -12.77
C ALA A 37 -7.92 -3.70 -13.27
N ASN A 38 -7.45 -4.94 -13.37
CA ASN A 38 -6.09 -5.31 -13.75
C ASN A 38 -4.99 -4.87 -12.75
N ASP A 39 -5.31 -4.82 -11.45
CA ASP A 39 -4.38 -4.48 -10.36
C ASP A 39 -3.74 -3.08 -10.54
N GLN A 40 -4.41 -2.19 -11.27
CA GLN A 40 -3.87 -0.86 -11.57
C GLN A 40 -3.86 0.03 -10.33
N ALA A 41 -4.82 -0.18 -9.42
CA ALA A 41 -4.80 0.42 -8.10
C ALA A 41 -5.14 -0.64 -7.06
N VAL A 42 -4.35 -0.69 -6.00
CA VAL A 42 -4.48 -1.65 -4.92
C VAL A 42 -4.38 -0.92 -3.58
N ASP A 43 -5.37 -1.14 -2.73
CA ASP A 43 -5.38 -0.69 -1.34
C ASP A 43 -4.95 -1.89 -0.46
N ILE A 44 -3.76 -1.82 0.15
CA ILE A 44 -3.24 -2.83 1.08
C ILE A 44 -3.53 -2.35 2.49
N TYR A 45 -4.37 -3.06 3.24
CA TYR A 45 -4.75 -2.68 4.59
C TYR A 45 -3.68 -3.12 5.60
N VAL A 46 -3.38 -2.25 6.57
CA VAL A 46 -2.51 -2.61 7.69
C VAL A 46 -3.09 -3.84 8.40
N PRO A 47 -2.26 -4.81 8.85
CA PRO A 47 -2.72 -5.96 9.60
C PRO A 47 -3.74 -5.63 10.70
N GLY A 48 -4.85 -6.37 10.75
CA GLY A 48 -5.96 -6.13 11.67
C GLY A 48 -6.93 -5.01 11.28
N GLN A 49 -6.67 -4.28 10.18
CA GLN A 49 -7.64 -3.36 9.59
C GLN A 49 -8.48 -4.06 8.52
N GLN A 50 -9.73 -3.62 8.38
CA GLN A 50 -10.67 -4.20 7.42
C GLN A 50 -11.15 -3.17 6.40
N PRO A 51 -11.26 -3.51 5.10
CA PRO A 51 -11.94 -2.67 4.13
C PRO A 51 -13.42 -2.43 4.49
N PRO A 52 -14.05 -1.32 4.02
CA PRO A 52 -13.47 -0.26 3.17
C PRO A 52 -12.80 0.88 3.96
N SER A 53 -12.91 0.86 5.29
CA SER A 53 -12.44 1.92 6.19
C SER A 53 -11.30 1.41 7.06
N GLY A 54 -10.12 2.01 6.96
CA GLY A 54 -8.99 1.60 7.77
C GLY A 54 -7.67 2.16 7.25
N ALA A 55 -6.62 1.93 8.03
CA ALA A 55 -5.28 2.31 7.64
C ALA A 55 -4.81 1.41 6.48
N ALA A 56 -4.34 2.02 5.38
CA ALA A 56 -3.96 1.27 4.18
C ALA A 56 -2.88 1.98 3.36
N ALA A 57 -1.97 1.21 2.76
CA ALA A 57 -1.16 1.67 1.65
C ALA A 57 -2.03 1.72 0.40
N VAL A 58 -1.98 2.83 -0.33
CA VAL A 58 -2.74 3.04 -1.57
C VAL A 58 -1.73 3.11 -2.69
N VAL A 59 -1.67 2.08 -3.51
CA VAL A 59 -0.79 2.01 -4.68
C VAL A 59 -1.63 2.27 -5.91
N ARG A 60 -1.24 3.23 -6.74
CA ARG A 60 -1.93 3.61 -7.97
C ARG A 60 -0.93 3.86 -9.09
N PRO A 61 -1.34 3.94 -10.36
CA PRO A 61 -0.43 4.36 -11.42
C PRO A 61 0.01 5.80 -11.16
N ALA A 62 1.23 6.14 -11.56
CA ALA A 62 1.71 7.52 -11.48
C ALA A 62 0.79 8.44 -12.30
N TRP A 63 0.49 9.63 -11.78
CA TRP A 63 -0.37 10.60 -12.47
C TRP A 63 0.23 11.09 -13.80
N SER A 64 1.56 11.09 -13.91
CA SER A 64 2.28 11.47 -15.12
C SER A 64 3.48 10.53 -15.33
N GLY A 65 3.50 9.85 -16.48
CA GLY A 65 4.60 8.97 -16.89
C GLY A 65 4.47 7.51 -16.40
N PRO A 66 5.44 6.66 -16.77
CA PRO A 66 5.45 5.25 -16.36
C PRO A 66 5.78 5.11 -14.87
N GLY A 67 5.13 4.16 -14.21
CA GLY A 67 5.38 3.82 -12.80
C GLY A 67 4.13 3.91 -11.93
N SER A 68 4.36 3.96 -10.62
CA SER A 68 3.33 3.93 -9.61
C SER A 68 3.51 5.04 -8.59
N TRP A 69 2.39 5.63 -8.18
CA TRP A 69 2.29 6.49 -7.02
C TRP A 69 1.87 5.68 -5.81
N VAL A 70 2.49 5.94 -4.66
CA VAL A 70 2.15 5.27 -3.41
C VAL A 70 1.86 6.28 -2.33
N GLY A 71 0.68 6.16 -1.75
CA GLY A 71 0.24 6.89 -0.59
C GLY A 71 -0.03 5.98 0.58
N PHE A 72 -0.20 6.57 1.74
CA PHE A 72 -0.68 5.93 2.93
C PHE A 72 -1.91 6.67 3.44
N ARG A 73 -3.00 5.95 3.60
CA ARG A 73 -4.20 6.39 4.28
C ARG A 73 -4.04 5.99 5.74
N ALA A 74 -3.73 6.95 6.60
CA ALA A 74 -3.75 6.71 8.04
C ALA A 74 -5.19 6.60 8.55
N SER A 75 -5.41 5.71 9.51
CA SER A 75 -6.61 5.62 10.32
C SER A 75 -6.17 5.32 11.75
N GLY A 76 -6.49 6.19 12.71
CA GLY A 76 -5.98 6.08 14.08
C GLY A 76 -4.44 6.18 14.16
N ALA A 77 -3.82 5.40 15.05
CA ALA A 77 -2.40 5.51 15.40
C ALA A 77 -1.41 4.78 14.46
N ALA A 78 -1.88 4.07 13.42
CA ALA A 78 -1.04 3.17 12.61
C ALA A 78 -0.14 3.86 11.55
N GLY A 79 0.33 5.08 11.80
CA GLY A 79 0.88 5.99 10.78
C GLY A 79 2.34 5.75 10.36
N SER A 80 3.26 5.93 11.29
CA SER A 80 4.67 6.21 10.97
C SER A 80 5.46 4.97 10.55
N GLU A 81 5.26 3.85 11.23
CA GLU A 81 5.98 2.59 10.99
C GLU A 81 5.55 1.96 9.66
N ALA A 82 4.26 2.06 9.33
CA ALA A 82 3.69 1.58 8.08
C ALA A 82 4.30 2.30 6.87
N THR A 83 4.51 3.63 6.95
CA THR A 83 5.12 4.39 5.86
C THR A 83 6.58 4.02 5.56
N GLY A 84 7.37 3.70 6.59
CA GLY A 84 8.75 3.24 6.40
C GLY A 84 8.83 1.87 5.71
N ASP A 85 7.87 0.98 6.02
CA ASP A 85 7.77 -0.31 5.35
C ASP A 85 7.41 -0.18 3.87
N ILE A 86 6.51 0.75 3.55
CA ILE A 86 6.15 1.08 2.17
C ILE A 86 7.35 1.66 1.40
N GLN A 87 8.11 2.58 1.99
CA GLN A 87 9.29 3.16 1.33
C GLN A 87 10.33 2.12 0.95
N ALA A 88 10.50 1.06 1.74
CA ALA A 88 11.41 -0.03 1.43
C ALA A 88 10.99 -0.86 0.18
N CYS A 89 9.74 -0.72 -0.27
CA CYS A 89 9.17 -1.44 -1.41
C CYS A 89 9.07 -0.58 -2.70
N LEU A 90 9.37 0.71 -2.61
CA LEU A 90 9.43 1.62 -3.76
C LEU A 90 10.70 1.34 -4.58
#